data_AF-A0A5C5EB82-F1
#
_entry.id   AF-A0A5C5EB82-F1
#
_cell.length_a   1.000
_cell.length_b   1.000
_cell.length_c   1.000
_cell.angle_alpha   90.00
_cell.angle_beta   90.00
_cell.angle_gamma   90.00
#
_symmetry.space_group_name_H-M   'P 1'
#
loop_
_entity.id
_entity.type
_entity.pdbx_description
1 polymer ?
#
loop_
_entity_poly.entity_id
_entity_poly.type
_entity_poly.pdbx_seq_one_letter_code
_entity_poly.pdbx_strand_id
1 'polypeptide(L)'
;MNASDRYIPKKGDIVWVNFDPSSGNEIKKRRPGLVVSRYEFNRSTLFAVICPITSTIKNIPTRYTLPKEMVVTGQIVISQLKSLDFHARKIEFADRLPVQDIAKVDQIIEYIF
;
A
#
# COMPACT_ATOMS: atom_id res chain seq x y z
N MET A 1 10.42 -2.91 26.15
CA MET A 1 10.05 -1.94 25.09
C MET A 1 8.67 -1.40 25.44
N ASN A 2 8.57 -0.12 25.76
CA ASN A 2 7.30 0.52 26.13
C ASN A 2 6.33 0.49 24.93
N ALA A 3 5.04 0.29 25.19
CA ALA A 3 3.99 0.15 24.18
C ALA A 3 3.70 1.45 23.38
N SER A 4 4.50 2.50 23.56
CA SER A 4 4.16 3.88 23.20
C SER A 4 4.74 4.39 21.87
N ASP A 5 5.61 3.64 21.18
CA ASP A 5 6.15 4.06 19.86
C ASP A 5 5.98 2.97 18.78
N ARG A 6 4.76 2.43 18.66
CA ARG A 6 4.46 1.49 17.58
C ARG A 6 4.02 2.26 16.34
N TYR A 7 4.75 2.09 15.24
CA TYR A 7 4.42 2.71 13.95
C TYR A 7 2.99 2.33 13.51
N ILE A 8 2.19 3.36 13.24
CA ILE A 8 0.85 3.24 12.65
C ILE A 8 0.93 3.85 11.25
N PRO A 9 0.67 3.08 10.18
CA PRO A 9 0.78 3.58 8.82
C PRO A 9 -0.25 4.67 8.55
N LYS A 10 0.12 5.66 7.72
CA LYS A 10 -0.74 6.75 7.27
C LYS A 10 -1.01 6.60 5.78
N LYS A 11 -2.11 7.19 5.32
CA LYS A 11 -2.40 7.31 3.89
C LYS A 11 -1.21 7.95 3.17
N GLY A 12 -0.77 7.34 2.07
CA GLY A 12 0.39 7.76 1.29
C GLY A 12 1.70 7.10 1.70
N ASP A 13 1.78 6.46 2.87
CA ASP A 13 2.98 5.73 3.26
C ASP A 13 3.13 4.49 2.37
N ILE A 14 4.36 4.24 1.92
CA ILE A 14 4.75 3.00 1.27
C ILE A 14 5.45 2.14 2.31
N VAL A 15 5.00 0.90 2.43
CA VAL A 15 5.43 -0.02 3.48
C VAL A 15 5.82 -1.36 2.90
N TRP A 16 6.84 -2.01 3.48
CA TRP A 16 7.08 -3.43 3.26
C TRP A 16 6.07 -4.26 4.03
N VAL A 17 5.33 -5.12 3.34
CA VAL A 17 4.28 -5.96 3.92
C VAL A 17 4.28 -7.34 3.27
N ASN A 18 4.05 -8.39 4.06
CA ASN A 18 3.79 -9.72 3.53
C ASN A 18 2.33 -9.82 3.09
N PHE A 19 2.08 -10.21 1.84
CA PHE A 19 0.73 -10.45 1.32
C PHE A 19 0.26 -11.89 1.48
N ASP A 20 1.12 -12.82 1.91
CA ASP A 20 0.71 -14.22 2.14
C ASP A 20 -0.11 -14.37 3.44
N PRO A 21 -1.06 -15.33 3.51
CA PRO A 21 -1.48 -16.22 2.44
C PRO A 21 -2.28 -15.48 1.35
N SER A 22 -2.07 -15.86 0.10
CA SER A 22 -2.76 -15.32 -1.07
C SER A 22 -2.97 -16.43 -2.10
N SER A 23 -4.10 -16.42 -2.78
CA SER A 23 -4.53 -17.50 -3.69
C SER A 23 -4.32 -17.16 -5.16
N GLY A 24 -4.02 -18.17 -5.99
CA GLY A 24 -4.00 -18.01 -7.45
C GLY A 24 -3.16 -16.82 -7.95
N ASN A 25 -3.81 -15.87 -8.61
CA ASN A 25 -3.21 -14.69 -9.25
C ASN A 25 -3.04 -13.47 -8.32
N GLU A 26 -3.40 -13.61 -7.04
CA GLU A 26 -3.19 -12.57 -6.05
C GLU A 26 -1.69 -12.30 -5.85
N ILE A 27 -1.35 -11.05 -5.54
CA ILE A 27 0.00 -10.68 -5.11
C ILE A 27 0.34 -11.44 -3.83
N LYS A 28 1.53 -12.06 -3.85
CA LYS A 28 2.08 -12.94 -2.82
C LYS A 28 3.40 -12.40 -2.29
N LYS A 29 3.83 -12.97 -1.17
CA LYS A 29 5.11 -12.72 -0.49
C LYS A 29 5.25 -11.29 0.04
N ARG A 30 6.42 -11.00 0.60
CA ARG A 30 6.83 -9.69 1.08
C ARG A 30 7.14 -8.75 -0.09
N ARG A 31 6.42 -7.62 -0.16
CA ARG A 31 6.53 -6.62 -1.23
C ARG A 31 6.25 -5.22 -0.68
N PRO A 32 6.65 -4.15 -1.39
CA PRO A 32 6.17 -2.82 -1.05
C PRO A 32 4.68 -2.71 -1.35
N GLY A 33 3.97 -1.91 -0.58
CA GLY A 33 2.57 -1.58 -0.80
C GLY A 33 2.26 -0.16 -0.33
N LEU A 34 1.39 0.52 -1.07
CA LEU A 34 0.90 1.85 -0.74
C LEU A 34 -0.30 1.76 0.20
N VAL A 35 -0.21 2.42 1.35
CA VAL A 35 -1.33 2.57 2.28
C VAL A 35 -2.30 3.62 1.74
N VAL A 36 -3.55 3.24 1.52
CA VAL A 36 -4.60 4.12 0.97
C VAL A 36 -5.70 4.47 1.99
N SER A 37 -5.79 3.72 3.10
CA SER A 37 -6.70 4.04 4.21
C SER A 37 -6.19 5.18 5.09
N ARG A 38 -7.14 5.93 5.68
CA ARG A 38 -6.87 7.07 6.57
C ARG A 38 -6.26 6.61 7.90
N TYR A 39 -5.48 7.49 8.52
CA TYR A 39 -4.79 7.21 9.78
C TYR A 39 -5.76 6.82 10.91
N GLU A 40 -6.92 7.47 10.99
CA GLU A 40 -7.92 7.22 12.04
C GLU A 40 -8.50 5.82 11.92
N PHE A 41 -8.75 5.35 10.69
CA PHE A 41 -9.15 3.96 10.42
C PHE A 41 -8.04 3.01 10.86
N ASN A 42 -6.78 3.29 10.47
CA ASN A 42 -5.65 2.43 10.78
C ASN A 42 -5.42 2.31 12.28
N ARG A 43 -5.37 3.44 12.99
CA ARG A 43 -5.16 3.50 14.44
C ARG A 43 -6.27 2.79 15.22
N SER A 44 -7.52 2.92 14.79
CA SER A 44 -8.67 2.42 15.55
C SER A 44 -8.93 0.94 15.31
N THR A 45 -8.55 0.40 14.16
CA THR A 45 -8.88 -0.98 13.75
C THR A 45 -7.68 -1.92 13.74
N LEU A 46 -6.45 -1.39 13.71
CA LEU A 46 -5.21 -2.13 13.40
C LEU A 46 -5.14 -2.71 11.97
N PHE A 47 -6.13 -2.38 11.12
CA PHE A 47 -6.11 -2.71 9.70
C PHE A 47 -5.64 -1.52 8.87
N ALA A 48 -4.92 -1.79 7.79
CA ALA A 48 -4.64 -0.82 6.75
C ALA A 48 -5.09 -1.39 5.40
N VAL A 49 -5.75 -0.56 4.59
CA VAL A 49 -6.02 -0.88 3.19
C VAL A 49 -4.78 -0.53 2.38
N ILE A 50 -4.19 -1.54 1.75
CA ILE A 50 -2.88 -1.43 1.10
C ILE A 50 -2.98 -1.95 -0.34
N CYS A 51 -2.54 -1.13 -1.30
CA CYS A 51 -2.36 -1.50 -2.70
C CYS A 51 -0.96 -2.07 -2.92
N PRO A 52 -0.79 -3.30 -3.42
CA PRO A 52 0.53 -3.88 -3.67
C PRO A 52 1.28 -3.13 -4.78
N ILE A 53 2.60 -3.07 -4.66
CA ILE A 53 3.51 -2.53 -5.68
C ILE A 53 4.28 -3.68 -6.33
N THR A 54 4.39 -3.65 -7.66
CA THR A 54 5.13 -4.65 -8.45
C THR A 54 6.12 -3.99 -9.39
N SER A 55 7.25 -4.66 -9.65
CA SER A 55 8.20 -4.25 -10.69
C SER A 55 7.68 -4.52 -12.11
N THR A 56 6.66 -5.38 -12.27
CA THR A 56 6.06 -5.66 -13.58
C THR A 56 5.20 -4.50 -14.05
N ILE A 57 5.71 -3.75 -15.03
CA ILE A 57 5.01 -2.63 -15.65
C ILE A 57 4.06 -3.14 -16.73
N LYS A 58 2.79 -2.71 -16.66
CA LYS A 58 1.76 -2.98 -17.68
C LYS A 58 0.91 -1.74 -17.92
N ASN A 59 0.42 -1.57 -19.15
CA ASN A 59 -0.56 -0.54 -19.48
C ASN A 59 -1.98 -1.03 -19.16
N ILE A 60 -2.37 -0.91 -17.89
CA ILE A 60 -3.69 -1.32 -17.39
C ILE A 60 -4.29 -0.14 -16.61
N PRO A 61 -5.56 0.25 -16.85
CA PRO A 61 -6.17 1.43 -16.22
C PRO A 61 -6.13 1.45 -14.70
N THR A 62 -6.17 0.28 -14.07
CA THR A 62 -6.15 0.10 -12.61
C THR A 62 -4.74 0.04 -12.02
N ARG A 63 -3.75 0.64 -12.70
CA ARG A 63 -2.36 0.71 -12.28
C ARG A 63 -1.81 2.12 -12.36
N TYR A 64 -0.96 2.46 -11.39
CA TYR A 64 -0.26 3.74 -11.34
C TYR A 64 1.25 3.52 -11.30
N THR A 65 2.00 4.12 -12.21
CA THR A 65 3.47 4.06 -12.21
C THR A 65 4.02 5.08 -11.23
N LEU A 66 4.86 4.62 -10.30
CA LEU A 66 5.49 5.50 -9.32
C LEU A 66 6.44 6.51 -9.99
N PRO A 67 6.55 7.75 -9.45
CA PRO A 67 7.58 8.72 -9.86
C PRO A 67 8.99 8.11 -9.81
N LYS A 68 9.88 8.54 -10.70
CA LYS A 68 11.22 7.93 -10.88
C LYS A 68 12.18 8.28 -9.75
N GLU A 69 11.91 9.36 -9.04
CA GLU A 69 12.75 9.94 -7.99
C GLU A 69 12.54 9.25 -6.62
N MET A 70 11.60 8.30 -6.55
CA MET A 70 11.29 7.56 -5.32
C MET A 70 12.28 6.42 -5.05
N VAL A 71 12.41 6.04 -3.78
CA VAL A 71 13.22 4.89 -3.37
C VAL A 71 12.58 3.59 -3.86
N VAL A 72 11.26 3.50 -3.74
CA VAL A 72 10.49 2.37 -4.25
C VAL A 72 10.09 2.63 -5.70
N THR A 73 10.46 1.70 -6.59
CA THR A 73 10.14 1.76 -8.01
C THR A 73 9.07 0.73 -8.38
N GLY A 74 8.36 0.97 -9.48
CA GLY A 74 7.39 0.03 -10.04
C GLY A 74 6.01 0.65 -10.25
N GLN A 75 5.00 -0.22 -10.25
CA GLN A 75 3.60 0.13 -10.40
C GLN A 75 2.78 -0.30 -9.20
N ILE A 76 1.94 0.60 -8.70
CA ILE A 76 0.85 0.29 -7.78
C ILE A 76 -0.22 -0.48 -8.54
N VAL A 77 -0.59 -1.66 -8.05
CA VAL A 77 -1.65 -2.51 -8.61
C VAL A 77 -2.92 -2.29 -7.80
N ILE A 78 -3.69 -1.28 -8.17
CA ILE A 78 -4.81 -0.78 -7.37
C ILE A 78 -5.93 -1.82 -7.30
N SER A 79 -6.21 -2.54 -8.39
CA SER A 79 -7.22 -3.61 -8.41
C SER A 79 -6.97 -4.80 -7.46
N GLN A 80 -5.81 -4.87 -6.81
CA GLN A 80 -5.48 -5.90 -5.83
C GLN A 80 -5.27 -5.34 -4.42
N LEU A 81 -5.89 -4.21 -4.09
CA LEU A 81 -5.89 -3.66 -2.73
C LEU A 81 -6.47 -4.66 -1.72
N LYS A 82 -5.88 -4.72 -0.53
CA LYS A 82 -6.31 -5.61 0.55
C LYS A 82 -6.36 -4.86 1.89
N SER A 83 -7.37 -5.16 2.71
CA SER A 83 -7.38 -4.76 4.13
C SER A 83 -6.55 -5.77 4.92
N LEU A 84 -5.45 -5.32 5.52
CA LEU A 84 -4.46 -6.16 6.17
C LEU A 84 -4.21 -5.69 7.60
N ASP A 85 -4.15 -6.62 8.54
CA ASP A 85 -3.65 -6.35 9.89
C ASP A 85 -2.17 -5.97 9.79
N PHE A 86 -1.87 -4.68 9.93
CA PHE A 86 -0.51 -4.17 9.74
C PHE A 86 0.40 -4.50 10.92
N HIS A 87 -0.19 -4.72 12.09
CA HIS A 87 0.52 -5.02 13.32
C HIS A 87 1.02 -6.47 13.31
N ALA A 88 0.11 -7.42 13.07
CA ALA A 88 0.43 -8.84 12.99
C ALA A 88 1.40 -9.13 11.83
N ARG A 89 1.29 -8.36 10.73
CA ARG A 89 2.17 -8.47 9.57
C ARG A 89 3.52 -7.77 9.74
N LYS A 90 3.74 -7.05 10.85
CA LYS A 90 5.00 -6.36 11.18
C LYS A 90 5.49 -5.49 10.00
N ILE A 91 4.63 -4.61 9.53
CA ILE A 91 4.98 -3.74 8.41
C ILE A 91 6.14 -2.80 8.77
N GLU A 92 6.90 -2.39 7.76
CA GLU A 92 8.02 -1.46 7.90
C GLU A 92 7.84 -0.30 6.92
N PHE A 93 7.97 0.94 7.39
CA PHE A 93 7.97 2.11 6.53
C PHE A 93 9.14 2.06 5.54
N ALA A 94 8.90 2.41 4.28
CA ALA A 94 9.90 2.42 3.23
C ALA A 94 10.05 3.80 2.58
N ASP A 95 8.92 4.46 2.26
CA ASP A 95 8.90 5.73 1.54
C ASP A 95 7.52 6.39 1.69
N ARG A 96 7.32 7.57 1.12
CA ARG A 96 6.02 8.26 1.07
C ARG A 96 5.71 8.75 -0.33
N LEU A 97 4.53 8.38 -0.84
CA LEU A 97 4.03 8.87 -2.11
C LEU A 97 3.72 10.38 -2.02
N PRO A 98 4.14 11.20 -3.01
CA PRO A 98 3.82 12.62 -3.01
C PRO A 98 2.32 12.89 -3.10
N VAL A 99 1.87 14.01 -2.53
CA VAL A 99 0.44 14.34 -2.39
C VAL A 99 -0.28 14.40 -3.73
N GLN A 100 0.36 14.96 -4.77
CA GLN A 100 -0.22 15.03 -6.11
C GLN A 100 -0.45 13.64 -6.74
N ASP A 101 0.35 12.65 -6.37
CA ASP A 101 0.25 11.29 -6.90
C ASP A 101 -0.81 10.48 -6.12
N ILE A 102 -0.99 10.76 -4.82
CA ILE A 102 -2.08 10.18 -4.02
C ILE A 102 -3.45 10.52 -4.64
N ALA A 103 -3.65 11.77 -5.07
CA ALA A 103 -4.93 12.20 -5.68
C ALA A 103 -5.27 11.40 -6.95
N LYS A 104 -4.27 11.06 -7.77
CA LYS A 104 -4.47 10.22 -8.97
C LYS A 104 -4.81 8.78 -8.61
N VAL A 105 -4.17 8.25 -7.56
CA VAL A 105 -4.48 6.90 -7.05
C VAL A 105 -5.92 6.86 -6.52
N ASP A 106 -6.36 7.90 -5.81
CA ASP A 106 -7.74 8.00 -5.30
C ASP A 106 -8.77 8.00 -6.44
N GLN A 107 -8.52 8.75 -7.52
CA GLN A 107 -9.38 8.73 -8.72
C GLN A 107 -9.49 7.33 -9.34
N ILE A 108 -8.40 6.55 -9.35
CA ILE A 108 -8.44 5.18 -9.88
C ILE A 108 -9.17 4.23 -8.91
N ILE A 109 -9.09 4.45 -7.60
CA ILE A 109 -9.88 3.70 -6.61
C ILE A 109 -11.36 3.99 -6.82
N GLU A 110 -11.75 5.26 -6.95
CA GLU A 110 -13.13 5.69 -7.27
C GLU A 110 -13.62 5.16 -8.63
N TYR A 111 -12.72 4.94 -9.59
CA TYR A 111 -13.09 4.30 -10.86
C TYR A 111 -13.45 2.81 -10.69
N ILE A 112 -12.88 2.14 -9.68
CA ILE A 112 -13.09 0.69 -9.45
C ILE A 112 -14.38 0.41 -8.64
N PHE A 113 -14.80 1.34 -7.78
CA PHE A 113 -15.92 1.18 -6.82
C PHE A 113 -17.00 2.23 -7.02
#